data_AF-A0A1M6SKS0-F1
#
_entry.id   AF-A0A1M6SKS0-F1
#
_cell.length_a   1.000
_cell.length_b   1.000
_cell.length_c   1.000
_cell.angle_alpha   90.00
_cell.angle_beta   90.00
_cell.angle_gamma   90.00
#
_symmetry.space_group_name_H-M   'P 1'
#
loop_
_entity.id
_entity.type
_entity.pdbx_description
1 polymer ?
#
loop_
_entity_poly.entity_id
_entity_poly.type
_entity_poly.pdbx_seq_one_letter_code
_entity_poly.pdbx_strand_id
1 'polypeptide(L)' 'MVQNVEVEMLEFLRKELKNSMIQVSYKFSENQEDRKPYTSTEIFAVMAKKNPSLLKLRDDLGLDTEF' A
#
# COMPACT_ATOMS: atom_id res chain seq x y z
N MET A 1 7.59 13.53 19.76
CA MET A 1 9.06 13.39 19.70
C MET A 1 9.64 13.39 18.28
N VAL A 2 8.84 13.30 17.19
CA VAL A 2 9.37 13.24 15.80
C VAL A 2 9.82 14.61 15.24
N GLN A 3 9.20 15.71 15.68
CA GLN A 3 9.50 17.06 15.15
C GLN A 3 10.95 17.53 15.37
N ASN A 4 11.64 17.03 16.41
CA ASN A 4 13.01 17.48 16.71
C ASN A 4 14.05 16.95 15.70
N VAL A 5 13.84 15.72 15.18
CA VAL A 5 14.79 15.10 14.23
C VAL A 5 14.74 15.81 12.87
N GLU A 6 13.57 16.31 12.47
CA GLU A 6 13.38 17.02 11.20
C GLU A 6 14.16 18.34 11.18
N VAL A 7 14.15 19.08 12.29
CA VAL A 7 14.86 20.35 12.42
C VAL A 7 16.36 20.13 12.36
N GLU A 8 16.89 19.16 13.12
CA GLU A 8 18.33 18.84 13.13
C GLU A 8 18.84 18.39 11.75
N MET A 9 18.08 17.55 11.03
CA MET A 9 18.44 17.13 9.67
C MET A 9 18.45 18.30 8.69
N LEU A 10 17.45 19.18 8.78
CA LEU A 10 17.32 20.30 7.87
C LEU A 10 18.43 21.33 8.10
N GLU A 11 18.82 21.58 9.35
CA GLU A 11 19.99 22.41 9.69
C GLU A 11 21.30 21.81 9.17
N PHE A 12 21.49 20.50 9.33
CA PHE A 12 22.65 19.80 8.78
C PHE A 12 22.75 19.96 7.25
N LEU A 13 21.64 19.69 6.54
CA LEU A 13 21.60 19.79 5.07
C LEU A 13 21.84 21.22 4.57
N ARG A 14 21.33 22.24 5.28
CA ARG A 14 21.58 23.65 4.93
C ARG A 14 23.07 24.02 5.03
N LYS A 15 23.75 23.48 6.04
CA LYS A 15 25.18 23.72 6.27
C LYS A 15 26.04 23.05 5.20
N GLU A 16 25.78 21.79 4.89
CA GLU A 16 26.56 21.03 3.90
C GLU A 16 26.34 21.52 2.47
N LEU A 17 25.09 21.82 2.10
CA LEU A 17 24.74 22.23 0.74
C LEU A 17 24.90 23.73 0.49
N LYS A 18 25.28 24.51 1.52
CA LYS A 18 25.37 25.99 1.50
C LYS A 18 24.13 26.65 0.89
N ASN A 19 22.97 26.03 1.09
CA ASN A 19 21.71 26.46 0.49
C ASN A 19 20.65 26.54 1.58
N SER A 20 20.38 27.78 2.00
CA SER A 20 19.41 28.11 3.04
C SER A 20 17.96 28.04 2.57
N MET A 21 17.70 27.83 1.28
CA MET A 21 16.34 27.77 0.74
C MET A 21 15.79 26.34 0.69
N ILE A 22 16.59 25.32 1.03
CA ILE A 22 16.16 23.92 0.97
C ILE A 22 15.03 23.67 1.99
N GLN A 23 13.99 22.99 1.51
CA GLN A 23 12.84 22.57 2.28
C GLN A 23 12.69 21.05 2.13
N VAL A 24 12.57 20.34 3.25
CA VAL A 24 12.33 18.90 3.27
C VAL A 24 10.82 18.68 3.34
N SER A 25 10.28 17.95 2.36
CA SER A 25 8.90 17.45 2.40
C SER A 25 8.97 15.94 2.53
N TYR A 26 8.41 15.41 3.60
CA TYR A 26 8.15 13.98 3.71
C TYR A 26 6.69 13.73 3.38
N LYS A 27 6.43 12.67 2.64
CA LYS A 27 5.10 12.11 2.50
C LYS A 27 5.12 10.79 3.24
N PHE A 28 4.37 10.70 4.34
CA PHE A 28 4.01 9.41 4.88
C PHE A 28 3.05 8.77 3.88
N SER A 29 3.60 8.07 2.90
CA SER A 29 2.84 7.00 2.27
C SER A 29 2.89 5.88 3.29
N GLU A 30 1.80 5.71 4.04
CA GLU A 30 1.47 4.37 4.50
C GLU A 30 1.54 3.54 3.23
N ASN A 31 2.53 2.66 3.12
CA ASN A 31 2.46 1.65 2.10
C ASN A 31 1.19 0.89 2.46
N GLN A 32 0.08 1.25 1.81
CA GLN A 32 -0.89 0.25 1.45
C GLN A 32 -0.10 -0.68 0.55
N GLU A 33 0.70 -1.56 1.17
CA GLU A 33 0.91 -2.86 0.60
C GLU A 33 -0.50 -3.27 0.24
N ASP A 34 -0.81 -3.28 -1.06
CA ASP A 34 -1.93 -4.03 -1.58
C ASP A 34 -1.77 -5.40 -0.95
N ARG A 35 -2.47 -5.62 0.17
CA ARG A 35 -2.30 -6.78 1.02
C ARG A 35 -2.54 -7.91 0.07
N LYS A 36 -1.48 -8.64 -0.30
CA LYS A 36 -1.61 -9.78 -1.20
C LYS A 36 -2.73 -10.62 -0.60
N PRO A 37 -3.83 -10.83 -1.32
CA PRO A 37 -5.02 -11.46 -0.75
C PRO A 37 -4.59 -12.76 -0.08
N TYR A 38 -4.71 -12.81 1.25
CA TYR A 38 -4.04 -13.82 2.08
C TYR A 38 -4.93 -15.04 2.29
N THR A 39 -6.22 -14.92 1.93
CA THR A 39 -7.22 -15.97 2.02
C THR A 39 -7.70 -16.38 0.63
N SER A 40 -8.00 -17.66 0.47
CA SER A 40 -8.51 -18.23 -0.80
C SER A 40 -9.72 -17.46 -1.33
N THR A 41 -10.56 -16.92 -0.43
CA THR A 41 -11.74 -16.11 -0.74
C THR A 41 -11.38 -14.76 -1.37
N GLU A 42 -10.37 -14.07 -0.84
CA GLU A 42 -9.92 -12.78 -1.38
C GLU A 42 -9.25 -12.97 -2.75
N ILE A 43 -8.46 -14.03 -2.92
CA ILE A 43 -7.84 -14.38 -4.21
C ILE A 43 -8.94 -14.66 -5.24
N PHE A 44 -9.95 -15.45 -4.88
CA PHE A 44 -11.09 -15.71 -5.75
C PHE A 44 -11.87 -14.44 -6.10
N ALA A 45 -12.11 -13.55 -5.14
CA ALA A 45 -12.81 -12.29 -5.38
C ALA A 45 -12.03 -11.38 -6.36
N VAL A 46 -10.69 -11.31 -6.24
CA VAL A 46 -9.86 -10.56 -7.18
C VAL A 46 -9.85 -11.21 -8.57
N MET A 47 -9.79 -12.54 -8.65
CA MET A 47 -9.85 -13.27 -9.91
C MET A 47 -11.23 -13.13 -10.58
N ALA A 48 -12.31 -13.19 -9.82
CA ALA A 48 -13.69 -12.97 -10.27
C ALA A 48 -13.91 -11.53 -10.77
N LYS A 49 -13.33 -10.52 -10.09
CA LYS A 49 -13.33 -9.14 -10.57
C LYS A 49 -12.61 -8.99 -11.91
N LYS A 50 -11.53 -9.74 -12.14
CA LYS A 50 -10.79 -9.73 -13.42
C LYS A 50 -11.48 -10.58 -14.50
N ASN A 51 -12.17 -11.65 -14.13
CA ASN A 51 -12.87 -12.55 -15.06
C ASN A 51 -14.23 -12.98 -14.48
N PRO A 52 -15.34 -12.38 -14.92
CA PRO A 52 -16.68 -12.70 -14.43
C PRO A 52 -17.14 -14.13 -14.80
N SER A 53 -16.49 -14.79 -15.76
CA SER A 53 -16.78 -16.19 -16.10
C SER A 53 -16.40 -17.16 -14.98
N LEU A 54 -15.52 -16.76 -14.04
CA LEU A 54 -15.19 -17.56 -12.86
C LEU A 54 -16.33 -17.62 -11.85
N LEU A 55 -17.17 -16.57 -11.77
CA LEU A 55 -18.38 -16.60 -10.95
C LEU A 55 -19.39 -17.59 -11.53
N LYS A 56 -19.62 -17.51 -12.84
CA LYS A 56 -20.50 -18.45 -13.54
C LYS A 56 -20.03 -19.89 -13.38
N LEU A 57 -18.73 -20.14 -13.55
CA LEU A 57 -18.17 -21.48 -13.37
C LEU A 57 -18.32 -21.99 -11.94
N ARG A 58 -18.14 -21.13 -10.93
CA ARG A 58 -18.38 -21.49 -9.52
C ARG A 58 -19.85 -21.84 -9.28
N ASP A 59 -20.75 -21.01 -9.80
CA ASP A 59 -22.20 -21.18 -9.63
C ASP A 59 -22.70 -22.44 -10.40
N ASP A 60 -22.19 -22.69 -11.60
CA ASP A 60 -22.50 -23.87 -12.42
C ASP A 60 -21.97 -25.18 -11.80
N LEU A 61 -20.85 -25.10 -11.07
CA LEU A 61 -20.25 -26.25 -10.39
C LEU A 61 -20.79 -26.46 -8.97
N GLY A 62 -21.70 -25.61 -8.48
CA GLY A 62 -22.28 -25.73 -7.13
C GLY A 62 -21.24 -25.70 -6.03
N LEU A 63 -20.14 -24.97 -6.23
CA LEU A 63 -19.04 -24.86 -5.27
C LEU A 63 -19.41 -23.83 -4.20
N ASP A 64 -20.39 -24.16 -3.36
CA ASP A 64 -20.61 -23.46 -2.10
C ASP A 64 -19.45 -23.82 -1.18
N THR A 65 -18.54 -22.86 -0.99
CA THR A 65 -17.45 -23.01 -0.03
C THR A 65 -18.06 -22.95 1.37
N GLU A 66 -18.52 -24.09 1.89
CA GLU A 66 -18.70 -24.30 3.32
C GLU A 66 -17.31 -24.22 3.97
N PHE A 67 -17.00 -23.07 4.57
CA PHE A 67 -15.94 -22.90 5.55
C PHE A 67 -16.53 -22.27 6.80
#